data_AF-A0A183LTH8-F1
#
_entry.id   AF-A0A183LTH8-F1
#
_cell.length_a   1.000
_cell.length_b   1.000
_cell.length_c   1.000
_cell.angle_alpha   90.00
_cell.angle_beta   90.00
_cell.angle_gamma   90.00
#
_symmetry.space_group_name_H-M   'P 1'
#
loop_
_entity.id
_entity.type
_entity.pdbx_description
1 polymer ?
#
loop_
_entity_poly.entity_id
_entity_poly.type
_entity_poly.pdbx_seq_one_letter_code
_entity_poly.pdbx_strand_id
1 'polypeptide(L)'
;MPRVVHIRKPELAILHRFIQFSILTYFIIYVMWLKKGYQSFDRPISGVAVKVYGIAWKQIFKYQNRDTNGIIVLDNGDYLLQPIQNSGFYLITTIKHFVIQSMTTCSESDYLPDAICYHNNDCPIGYQAGYKPYDPNGIVPNEYNIKIDESGHGIFTGKCLIHYNKCQIYGWCPTTDNYEYELYKQRYYKLQLIKPPNILENFYNYFNDLNFLDNKRQINERTIHLIDPFFEMINFTLFIKNSIEFPQFKIKRSNILSWMTDIYINNCLYQSTHTIDKYCPKFRLYDIFQLAKINSNRLLKYGGIIAITIHWQCNFDWNINYCLPNYEFLELESVHKVKKMKKINKINYNKIKNLSEFTLDYTYNVYQSDNNDNDAADAAAADDDDDVIDDDDDIIDDNEEVITIHEGSSLRSTAYYGYDTELIKQRKRILIHVNGIQFIIRVNGIAGKFNLLSFTMKFGSGLALLSLSTIITDFILFYFTYNRKNYKKIICDDKTIHFLSQMINKKKNLSKSELETKSSSC
;
A
#
# COMPACT_ATOMS: atom_id res chain seq x y z
N MET A 1 -26.88 -53.23 23.10
CA MET A 1 -27.51 -51.99 23.57
C MET A 1 -26.99 -51.69 24.97
N PRO A 2 -26.57 -50.45 25.27
CA PRO A 2 -26.18 -50.06 26.62
C PRO A 2 -27.40 -50.13 27.56
N ARG A 3 -27.17 -50.45 28.83
CA ARG A 3 -28.21 -50.32 29.86
C ARG A 3 -28.42 -48.83 30.14
N VAL A 4 -29.66 -48.35 30.05
CA VAL A 4 -30.01 -46.93 30.21
C VAL A 4 -30.82 -46.75 31.49
N VAL A 5 -30.49 -45.72 32.27
CA VAL A 5 -31.20 -45.37 33.50
C VAL A 5 -32.27 -44.32 33.18
N HIS A 6 -33.54 -44.66 33.41
CA HIS A 6 -34.65 -43.73 33.23
C HIS A 6 -34.97 -42.98 34.54
N ILE A 7 -34.75 -41.67 34.55
CA ILE A 7 -35.06 -40.79 35.70
C ILE A 7 -36.38 -40.08 35.43
N ARG A 8 -37.36 -40.24 36.33
CA ARG A 8 -38.66 -39.53 36.25
C ARG A 8 -38.68 -38.34 37.21
N LYS A 9 -38.04 -37.23 36.82
CA LYS A 9 -38.12 -35.93 37.51
C LYS A 9 -38.40 -34.79 36.52
N PRO A 10 -39.48 -34.00 36.71
CA PRO A 10 -39.88 -32.98 35.75
C PRO A 10 -38.88 -31.83 35.64
N GLU A 11 -38.28 -31.38 36.75
CA GLU A 11 -37.29 -30.29 36.77
C GLU A 11 -36.05 -30.61 35.92
N LEU A 12 -35.54 -31.84 36.00
CA LEU A 12 -34.39 -32.27 35.20
C LEU A 12 -34.75 -32.50 33.74
N ALA A 13 -35.96 -32.98 33.46
CA ALA A 13 -36.45 -33.10 32.09
C ALA A 13 -36.55 -31.72 31.43
N ILE A 14 -37.03 -30.70 32.14
CA ILE A 14 -37.09 -29.31 31.65
C ILE A 14 -35.68 -28.79 31.37
N LEU A 15 -34.74 -28.97 32.31
CA LEU A 15 -33.35 -28.53 32.13
C LEU A 15 -32.67 -29.20 30.92
N HIS A 16 -32.80 -30.53 30.78
CA HIS A 16 -32.24 -31.26 29.65
C HIS A 16 -32.83 -30.79 28.31
N ARG A 17 -34.15 -30.58 28.26
CA ARG A 17 -34.83 -30.07 27.06
C ARG A 17 -34.46 -28.62 26.74
N PHE A 18 -34.24 -27.78 27.75
CA PHE A 18 -33.78 -26.41 27.57
C PHE A 18 -32.38 -26.37 26.95
N ILE A 19 -31.42 -27.14 27.48
CA ILE A 19 -30.06 -27.23 26.93
C ILE A 19 -30.11 -27.73 25.47
N GLN A 20 -30.91 -28.77 25.19
CA GLN A 20 -31.11 -29.26 23.82
C GLN A 20 -31.69 -28.18 22.91
N PHE A 21 -32.68 -27.41 23.38
CA PHE A 21 -33.28 -26.33 22.61
C PHE A 21 -32.29 -25.20 22.34
N SER A 22 -31.47 -24.80 23.33
CA SER A 22 -30.42 -23.80 23.14
C SER A 22 -29.38 -24.24 22.11
N ILE A 23 -28.92 -25.50 22.18
CA ILE A 23 -27.98 -26.07 21.20
C ILE A 23 -28.60 -26.11 19.80
N LEU A 24 -29.84 -26.57 19.69
CA LEU A 24 -30.55 -26.67 18.41
C LEU A 24 -30.80 -25.28 17.81
N THR A 25 -31.16 -24.30 18.64
CA THR A 25 -31.32 -22.89 18.23
C THR A 25 -30.00 -22.31 17.75
N TYR A 26 -28.90 -22.53 18.47
CA TYR A 26 -27.56 -22.13 18.02
C TYR A 26 -27.22 -22.76 16.67
N PHE A 27 -27.44 -24.06 16.51
CA PHE A 27 -27.11 -24.75 15.27
C PHE A 27 -27.94 -24.22 14.08
N ILE A 28 -29.27 -24.11 14.23
CA ILE A 28 -30.15 -23.68 13.15
C ILE A 28 -29.93 -22.19 12.82
N ILE A 29 -29.85 -21.31 13.82
CA ILE A 29 -29.75 -19.87 13.58
C ILE A 29 -28.31 -19.49 13.23
N TYR A 30 -27.33 -19.87 14.05
CA TYR A 30 -25.96 -19.43 13.84
C TYR A 30 -25.26 -20.22 12.73
N VAL A 31 -25.23 -21.55 12.82
CA VAL A 31 -24.46 -22.38 11.88
C VAL A 31 -25.16 -22.46 10.52
N MET A 32 -26.47 -22.75 10.52
CA MET A 32 -27.20 -22.92 9.26
C MET A 32 -27.58 -21.59 8.63
N TRP A 33 -28.19 -20.66 9.37
CA TRP A 33 -28.67 -19.39 8.78
C TRP A 33 -27.58 -18.32 8.63
N LEU A 34 -26.93 -17.92 9.74
CA LEU A 34 -25.95 -16.80 9.73
C LEU A 34 -24.66 -17.16 9.00
N LYS A 35 -24.11 -18.35 9.24
CA LYS A 35 -22.89 -18.84 8.57
C LYS A 35 -23.16 -19.57 7.26
N LYS A 36 -24.43 -19.68 6.84
CA LYS A 36 -24.86 -20.34 5.60
C LYS A 36 -24.23 -21.73 5.42
N GLY A 37 -24.18 -22.54 6.49
CA GLY A 37 -23.49 -23.84 6.49
C GLY A 37 -24.05 -24.87 5.49
N TYR A 38 -25.23 -24.62 4.92
CA TYR A 38 -25.82 -25.43 3.85
C TYR A 38 -25.23 -25.15 2.45
N GLN A 39 -24.46 -24.08 2.30
CA GLN A 39 -23.82 -23.71 1.04
C GLN A 39 -22.37 -24.21 0.98
N SER A 40 -21.93 -24.57 -0.22
CA SER A 40 -20.50 -24.61 -0.55
C SER A 40 -20.08 -23.25 -1.09
N PHE A 41 -18.85 -22.84 -0.77
CA PHE A 41 -18.29 -21.56 -1.21
C PHE A 41 -17.15 -21.74 -2.20
N ASP A 42 -17.09 -20.87 -3.19
CA ASP A 42 -16.02 -20.80 -4.18
C ASP A 42 -15.47 -19.37 -4.30
N ARG A 43 -14.19 -19.26 -4.69
CA ARG A 43 -13.52 -17.99 -4.95
C ARG A 43 -13.34 -17.80 -6.46
N PRO A 44 -13.55 -16.59 -6.99
CA PRO A 44 -13.50 -16.38 -8.42
C PRO A 44 -12.05 -16.28 -8.92
N ILE A 45 -11.86 -16.71 -10.16
CA ILE A 45 -10.72 -16.31 -11.00
C ILE A 45 -11.17 -15.06 -11.77
N SER A 46 -10.31 -14.06 -11.89
CA SER A 46 -10.67 -12.76 -12.49
C SER A 46 -9.70 -12.31 -13.58
N GLY A 47 -10.24 -11.70 -14.63
CA GLY A 47 -9.50 -10.89 -15.60
C GLY A 47 -9.94 -9.43 -15.53
N VAL A 48 -9.00 -8.50 -15.65
CA VAL A 48 -9.26 -7.06 -15.65
C VAL A 48 -8.55 -6.43 -16.83
N ALA A 49 -9.23 -5.53 -17.54
CA ALA A 49 -8.66 -4.66 -18.56
C ALA A 49 -9.11 -3.23 -18.30
N VAL A 50 -8.20 -2.28 -18.48
CA VAL A 50 -8.46 -0.86 -18.24
C VAL A 50 -8.17 -0.05 -19.49
N LYS A 51 -8.99 0.95 -19.74
CA LYS A 51 -8.72 2.01 -20.72
C LYS A 51 -8.84 3.36 -20.03
N VAL A 52 -7.89 4.25 -20.30
CA VAL A 52 -7.91 5.62 -19.79
C VAL A 52 -8.25 6.55 -20.96
N TYR A 53 -9.16 7.48 -20.73
CA TYR A 53 -9.54 8.51 -21.68
C TYR A 53 -9.28 9.88 -21.09
N GLY A 54 -8.54 10.69 -21.84
CA GLY A 54 -8.15 12.03 -21.45
C GLY A 54 -6.96 12.50 -22.26
N ILE A 55 -6.82 13.82 -22.34
CA ILE A 55 -5.66 14.49 -22.94
C ILE A 55 -5.18 15.49 -21.90
N ALA A 56 -3.88 15.46 -21.62
CA ALA A 56 -3.25 16.48 -20.79
C ALA A 56 -2.36 17.34 -21.68
N TRP A 57 -2.13 18.58 -21.27
CA TRP A 57 -1.17 19.41 -21.97
C TRP A 57 -0.47 20.34 -20.99
N LYS A 58 0.74 20.75 -21.30
CA LYS A 58 1.51 21.68 -20.49
C LYS A 58 2.33 22.60 -21.37
N GLN A 59 2.47 23.85 -20.94
CA GLN A 59 3.42 24.75 -21.57
C GLN A 59 4.84 24.33 -21.12
N ILE A 60 5.65 23.78 -22.03
CA ILE A 60 7.06 23.53 -21.77
C ILE A 60 7.83 24.77 -22.19
N PHE A 61 8.60 25.34 -21.28
CA PHE A 61 9.47 26.46 -21.62
C PHE A 61 10.56 25.99 -22.60
N LYS A 62 10.79 26.78 -23.66
CA LYS A 62 11.73 26.57 -24.79
C LYS A 62 13.18 26.21 -24.41
N TYR A 63 13.49 26.24 -23.13
CA TYR A 63 14.80 25.94 -22.58
C TYR A 63 14.95 24.44 -22.19
N GLN A 64 13.84 23.73 -21.96
CA GLN A 64 13.85 22.30 -21.65
C GLN A 64 14.03 21.44 -22.92
N ASN A 65 13.75 22.02 -24.09
CA ASN A 65 14.09 21.45 -25.39
C ASN A 65 14.13 22.58 -26.44
N ARG A 66 15.22 22.67 -27.23
CA ARG A 66 15.32 23.68 -28.30
C ARG A 66 14.35 23.41 -29.46
N ASP A 67 13.89 22.15 -29.57
CA ASP A 67 13.04 21.68 -30.66
C ASP A 67 11.53 21.80 -30.36
N THR A 68 11.14 21.99 -29.09
CA THR A 68 9.72 22.14 -28.72
C THR A 68 9.37 23.60 -28.47
N ASN A 69 8.60 24.19 -29.38
CA ASN A 69 8.09 25.56 -29.28
C ASN A 69 6.86 25.66 -28.37
N GLY A 70 7.03 25.36 -27.09
CA GLY A 70 6.15 25.90 -26.07
C GLY A 70 5.05 25.00 -25.52
N ILE A 71 4.47 24.01 -26.23
CA ILE A 71 3.37 23.18 -25.69
C ILE A 71 3.64 21.69 -25.93
N ILE A 72 3.51 20.87 -24.88
CA ILE A 72 3.40 19.42 -24.99
C ILE A 72 1.95 19.00 -24.79
N VAL A 73 1.48 18.08 -25.61
CA VAL A 73 0.20 17.40 -25.47
C VAL A 73 0.51 15.93 -25.22
N LEU A 74 -0.09 15.36 -24.18
CA LEU A 74 0.08 13.98 -23.78
C LEU A 74 -1.23 13.22 -24.00
N ASP A 75 -1.14 12.11 -24.69
CA ASP A 75 -2.26 11.19 -24.91
C ASP A 75 -2.10 9.91 -24.11
N ASN A 76 -3.04 8.97 -24.31
CA ASN A 76 -3.05 7.68 -23.63
C ASN A 76 -1.77 6.85 -23.86
N GLY A 77 -1.06 7.03 -24.98
CA GLY A 77 0.20 6.36 -25.22
C GLY A 77 1.36 6.94 -24.40
N ASP A 78 1.27 8.20 -24.00
CA ASP A 78 2.35 8.90 -23.30
C ASP A 78 2.26 8.78 -21.78
N TYR A 79 1.06 8.94 -21.21
CA TYR A 79 0.90 8.98 -19.75
C TYR A 79 0.58 7.63 -19.11
N LEU A 80 0.14 6.63 -19.89
CA LEU A 80 -0.29 5.33 -19.37
C LEU A 80 0.82 4.29 -19.53
N LEU A 81 1.40 3.87 -18.41
CA LEU A 81 2.34 2.75 -18.37
C LEU A 81 1.62 1.51 -17.82
N GLN A 82 1.40 0.52 -18.68
CA GLN A 82 0.74 -0.73 -18.28
C GLN A 82 1.78 -1.80 -17.87
N PRO A 83 1.81 -2.25 -16.60
CA PRO A 83 2.64 -3.37 -16.20
C PRO A 83 2.10 -4.67 -16.83
N ILE A 84 2.99 -5.45 -17.44
CA ILE A 84 2.65 -6.66 -18.22
C ILE A 84 2.07 -7.80 -17.33
N GLN A 85 2.33 -7.79 -16.01
CA GLN A 85 2.07 -8.93 -15.13
C GLN A 85 0.97 -8.74 -14.07
N ASN A 86 0.54 -7.51 -13.77
CA ASN A 86 -0.42 -7.24 -12.69
C ASN A 86 -1.69 -6.57 -13.20
N SER A 87 -2.84 -6.87 -12.56
CA SER A 87 -4.10 -6.15 -12.72
C SER A 87 -3.99 -4.72 -12.19
N GLY A 88 -3.29 -3.85 -12.91
CA GLY A 88 -3.02 -2.48 -12.49
C GLY A 88 -2.41 -1.67 -13.61
N PHE A 89 -2.27 -0.37 -13.40
CA PHE A 89 -1.65 0.54 -14.36
C PHE A 89 -1.01 1.72 -13.63
N TYR A 90 -0.04 2.35 -14.27
CA TYR A 90 0.64 3.52 -13.74
C TYR A 90 0.28 4.72 -14.60
N LEU A 91 -0.22 5.77 -13.97
CA LEU A 91 -0.60 7.02 -14.60
C LEU A 91 0.43 8.08 -14.27
N ILE A 92 1.18 8.55 -15.27
CA ILE A 92 2.16 9.63 -15.10
C ILE A 92 1.41 10.93 -14.82
N THR A 93 1.68 11.59 -13.69
CA THR A 93 1.03 12.86 -13.30
C THR A 93 1.95 14.06 -13.36
N THR A 94 3.26 13.83 -13.26
CA THR A 94 4.28 14.87 -13.41
C THR A 94 5.47 14.33 -14.19
N ILE A 95 6.08 15.21 -14.98
CA ILE A 95 7.41 14.98 -15.54
C ILE A 95 8.35 15.91 -14.79
N LYS A 96 9.25 15.34 -13.97
CA LYS A 96 10.24 16.12 -13.22
C LYS A 96 11.25 16.74 -14.18
N HIS A 97 11.89 15.89 -14.96
CA HIS A 97 12.81 16.27 -16.02
C HIS A 97 12.95 15.13 -17.03
N PHE A 98 13.42 15.46 -18.23
CA PHE A 98 13.87 14.49 -19.22
C PHE A 98 15.24 14.92 -19.73
N VAL A 99 16.11 13.94 -19.98
CA VAL A 99 17.48 14.15 -20.42
C VAL A 99 17.72 13.31 -21.67
N ILE A 100 18.24 13.94 -22.71
CA ILE A 100 18.76 13.23 -23.88
C ILE A 100 20.18 12.79 -23.56
N GLN A 101 20.36 11.48 -23.41
CA GLN A 101 21.64 10.88 -23.08
C GLN A 101 22.25 10.17 -24.30
N SER A 102 23.57 10.23 -24.38
CA SER A 102 24.37 9.52 -25.37
C SER A 102 25.45 8.72 -24.66
N MET A 103 25.84 7.58 -25.24
CA MET A 103 26.93 6.76 -24.70
C MET A 103 28.28 7.47 -24.93
N THR A 104 28.74 8.24 -23.95
CA THR A 104 29.96 9.06 -24.05
C THR A 104 30.61 9.21 -22.66
N THR A 105 31.61 10.10 -22.52
CA THR A 105 32.27 10.38 -21.24
C THR A 105 31.82 11.71 -20.65
N CYS A 106 31.52 11.77 -19.35
CA CYS A 106 31.12 12.98 -18.62
C CYS A 106 31.60 12.93 -17.15
N SER A 107 31.38 14.01 -16.39
CA SER A 107 31.55 14.02 -14.94
C SER A 107 30.43 13.22 -14.25
N GLU A 108 30.77 12.55 -13.16
CA GLU A 108 29.81 11.89 -12.26
C GLU A 108 28.97 12.91 -11.45
N SER A 109 27.95 12.40 -10.77
CA SER A 109 27.03 13.13 -9.88
C SER A 109 27.70 13.89 -8.74
N ASP A 110 27.08 15.01 -8.35
CA ASP A 110 27.46 15.78 -7.17
C ASP A 110 27.08 15.09 -5.85
N TYR A 111 26.06 14.24 -5.85
CA TYR A 111 25.52 13.55 -4.67
C TYR A 111 26.34 12.33 -4.23
N LEU A 112 27.28 11.89 -5.07
CA LEU A 112 28.13 10.73 -4.81
C LEU A 112 29.47 11.18 -4.19
N PRO A 113 29.70 10.94 -2.88
CA PRO A 113 30.92 11.40 -2.21
C PRO A 113 32.18 10.72 -2.74
N ASP A 114 32.09 9.45 -3.10
CA ASP A 114 33.19 8.65 -3.64
C ASP A 114 33.57 8.97 -5.09
N ALA A 115 32.77 9.83 -5.75
CA ALA A 115 33.07 10.37 -7.06
C ALA A 115 33.81 11.72 -7.03
N ILE A 116 33.97 12.32 -5.86
CA ILE A 116 34.78 13.53 -5.67
C ILE A 116 36.25 13.18 -5.88
N CYS A 117 36.99 14.03 -6.60
CA CYS A 117 38.41 13.82 -6.83
C CYS A 117 39.17 15.15 -6.84
N TYR A 118 40.43 15.09 -6.43
CA TYR A 118 41.39 16.19 -6.53
C TYR A 118 42.53 15.81 -7.48
N HIS A 119 42.84 14.50 -7.56
CA HIS A 119 43.85 13.94 -8.42
C HIS A 119 43.30 12.75 -9.21
N ASN A 120 43.93 12.43 -10.33
CA ASN A 120 43.54 11.28 -11.16
C ASN A 120 43.59 9.95 -10.40
N ASN A 121 44.47 9.84 -9.39
CA ASN A 121 44.62 8.65 -8.57
C ASN A 121 43.39 8.37 -7.67
N ASP A 122 42.57 9.39 -7.40
CA ASP A 122 41.35 9.24 -6.61
C ASP A 122 40.25 8.49 -7.40
N CYS A 123 40.40 8.41 -8.72
CA CYS A 123 39.45 7.76 -9.63
C CYS A 123 40.05 6.44 -10.17
N PRO A 124 39.95 5.31 -9.47
CA PRO A 124 40.47 4.04 -9.97
C PRO A 124 39.76 3.59 -11.27
N ILE A 125 40.54 3.22 -12.29
CA ILE A 125 40.02 2.81 -13.61
C ILE A 125 39.12 1.57 -13.45
N GLY A 126 37.94 1.59 -14.06
CA GLY A 126 36.98 0.48 -14.05
C GLY A 126 36.14 0.37 -12.79
N TYR A 127 36.34 1.26 -11.81
CA TYR A 127 35.53 1.34 -10.60
C TYR A 127 34.20 2.08 -10.87
N GLN A 128 33.24 1.97 -9.96
CA GLN A 128 31.93 2.61 -10.03
C GLN A 128 31.68 3.38 -8.72
N ALA A 129 31.00 4.52 -8.81
CA ALA A 129 30.62 5.32 -7.65
C ALA A 129 29.39 4.73 -6.91
N GLY A 130 29.17 5.14 -5.66
CA GLY A 130 28.03 4.73 -4.82
C GLY A 130 28.31 3.62 -3.81
N TYR A 131 29.58 3.30 -3.51
CA TYR A 131 29.94 2.23 -2.55
C TYR A 131 30.56 2.74 -1.25
N LYS A 132 31.09 3.97 -1.26
CA LYS A 132 31.70 4.57 -0.06
C LYS A 132 30.95 5.84 0.32
N PRO A 133 30.53 6.00 1.59
CA PRO A 133 29.81 7.19 2.05
C PRO A 133 30.75 8.38 2.36
N TYR A 134 32.02 8.29 1.96
CA TYR A 134 33.05 9.28 2.26
C TYR A 134 33.86 9.62 1.01
N ASP A 135 34.36 10.85 0.96
CA ASP A 135 35.24 11.34 -0.11
C ASP A 135 36.65 10.68 -0.05
N PRO A 136 37.55 10.90 -1.02
CA PRO A 136 38.92 10.36 -0.96
C PRO A 136 39.72 10.76 0.28
N ASN A 137 39.37 11.88 0.94
CA ASN A 137 40.00 12.34 2.17
C ASN A 137 39.43 11.65 3.43
N GLY A 138 38.33 10.91 3.29
CA GLY A 138 37.60 10.25 4.38
C GLY A 138 36.64 11.18 5.12
N ILE A 139 36.23 12.29 4.50
CA ILE A 139 35.25 13.24 5.03
C ILE A 139 33.86 12.76 4.60
N VAL A 140 32.94 12.72 5.56
CA VAL A 140 31.51 12.48 5.29
C VAL A 140 30.87 13.84 5.00
N PRO A 141 30.28 14.06 3.81
CA PRO A 141 29.58 15.31 3.51
C PRO A 141 28.41 15.58 4.47
N ASN A 142 27.93 16.82 4.53
CA ASN A 142 26.74 17.16 5.32
C ASN A 142 25.52 16.33 4.87
N GLU A 143 24.64 15.99 5.82
CA GLU A 143 23.43 15.15 5.63
C GLU A 143 22.51 15.61 4.47
N TYR A 144 22.50 16.91 4.16
CA TYR A 144 21.75 17.47 3.03
C TYR A 144 22.31 17.15 1.63
N ASN A 145 23.56 16.66 1.54
CA ASN A 145 24.28 16.44 0.28
C ASN A 145 24.51 14.95 -0.04
N ILE A 146 24.11 14.02 0.83
CA ILE A 146 24.34 12.59 0.63
C ILE A 146 23.02 11.90 0.32
N LYS A 147 22.94 11.27 -0.85
CA LYS A 147 21.92 10.25 -1.14
C LYS A 147 22.59 8.89 -1.07
N ILE A 148 22.49 8.24 0.08
CA ILE A 148 23.16 6.96 0.38
C ILE A 148 22.67 5.84 -0.57
N ASP A 149 21.47 5.98 -1.13
CA ASP A 149 20.85 4.98 -2.02
C ASP A 149 21.02 5.26 -3.52
N GLU A 150 21.77 6.30 -3.92
CA GLU A 150 21.97 6.60 -5.34
C GLU A 150 23.14 5.78 -5.92
N SER A 151 22.89 5.08 -7.02
CA SER A 151 23.90 4.28 -7.72
C SER A 151 24.75 5.15 -8.67
N GLY A 152 26.01 4.79 -8.88
CA GLY A 152 26.86 5.42 -9.90
C GLY A 152 26.29 5.33 -11.31
N HIS A 153 26.55 6.35 -12.13
CA HIS A 153 25.97 6.47 -13.47
C HIS A 153 26.82 5.84 -14.59
N GLY A 154 28.05 5.42 -14.27
CA GLY A 154 28.98 4.80 -15.20
C GLY A 154 30.26 4.27 -14.57
N ILE A 155 31.20 3.86 -15.41
CA ILE A 155 32.51 3.34 -14.99
C ILE A 155 33.59 4.42 -15.04
N PHE A 156 34.48 4.44 -14.07
CA PHE A 156 35.57 5.41 -13.97
C PHE A 156 36.62 5.19 -15.07
N THR A 157 37.00 6.28 -15.73
CA THR A 157 37.99 6.28 -16.81
C THR A 157 39.44 6.44 -16.32
N GLY A 158 39.65 6.78 -15.04
CA GLY A 158 40.97 7.10 -14.50
C GLY A 158 41.33 8.59 -14.49
N LYS A 159 40.44 9.46 -14.98
CA LYS A 159 40.68 10.91 -15.06
C LYS A 159 39.81 11.66 -14.07
N CYS A 160 40.40 12.63 -13.39
CA CYS A 160 39.71 13.59 -12.54
C CYS A 160 39.47 14.89 -13.32
N LEU A 161 38.21 15.32 -13.40
CA LEU A 161 37.83 16.59 -14.01
C LEU A 161 37.96 17.70 -12.96
N ILE A 162 39.16 18.28 -12.88
CA ILE A 162 39.53 19.28 -11.85
C ILE A 162 38.57 20.48 -11.82
N HIS A 163 38.02 20.90 -12.97
CA HIS A 163 37.05 22.01 -13.01
C HIS A 163 35.78 21.72 -12.18
N TYR A 164 35.38 20.45 -12.11
CA TYR A 164 34.20 20.01 -11.36
C TYR A 164 34.57 19.32 -10.04
N ASN A 165 35.86 18.98 -9.83
CA ASN A 165 36.35 18.09 -8.77
C ASN A 165 35.65 16.72 -8.77
N LYS A 166 35.40 16.15 -9.96
CA LYS A 166 34.66 14.89 -10.13
C LYS A 166 35.37 13.91 -11.06
N CYS A 167 35.22 12.62 -10.77
CA CYS A 167 35.72 11.57 -11.63
C CYS A 167 35.01 11.58 -13.00
N GLN A 168 35.78 11.39 -14.07
CA GLN A 168 35.24 11.19 -15.41
C GLN A 168 34.78 9.75 -15.57
N ILE A 169 33.51 9.58 -15.95
CA ILE A 169 32.87 8.30 -16.19
C ILE A 169 32.65 8.06 -17.67
N TYR A 170 32.61 6.79 -18.07
CA TYR A 170 32.06 6.34 -19.35
C TYR A 170 30.70 5.69 -19.10
N GLY A 171 29.66 6.24 -19.72
CA GLY A 171 28.28 5.84 -19.45
C GLY A 171 27.28 6.66 -20.24
N TRP A 172 26.06 6.78 -19.70
CA TRP A 172 25.01 7.59 -20.31
C TRP A 172 25.13 9.04 -19.87
N CYS A 173 25.55 9.90 -20.80
CA CYS A 173 25.89 11.28 -20.54
C CYS A 173 25.01 12.27 -21.33
N PRO A 174 24.64 13.43 -20.75
CA PRO A 174 25.00 13.90 -19.41
C PRO A 174 24.25 13.16 -18.29
N THR A 175 24.81 13.15 -17.08
CA THR A 175 24.12 12.66 -15.87
C THR A 175 22.91 13.55 -15.55
N THR A 176 21.94 13.01 -14.80
CA THR A 176 20.71 13.74 -14.45
C THR A 176 21.00 15.03 -13.70
N ASP A 177 21.96 15.00 -12.79
CA ASP A 177 22.24 16.12 -11.89
C ASP A 177 22.97 17.26 -12.60
N ASN A 178 23.89 16.92 -13.50
CA ASN A 178 24.60 17.90 -14.31
C ASN A 178 23.62 18.62 -15.26
N TYR A 179 22.59 17.90 -15.74
CA TYR A 179 21.49 18.52 -16.46
C TYR A 179 20.62 19.40 -15.55
N GLU A 180 20.23 18.93 -14.37
CA GLU A 180 19.38 19.68 -13.42
C GLU A 180 20.03 20.97 -12.90
N TYR A 181 21.34 20.96 -12.68
CA TYR A 181 22.12 22.14 -12.30
C TYR A 181 22.19 23.18 -13.44
N GLU A 182 22.53 22.75 -14.66
CA GLU A 182 22.55 23.63 -15.84
C GLU A 182 21.17 24.19 -16.15
N LEU A 183 20.15 23.36 -15.91
CA LEU A 183 18.77 23.74 -15.97
C LEU A 183 18.48 24.89 -14.96
N TYR A 184 18.72 24.65 -13.68
CA TYR A 184 18.47 25.61 -12.60
C TYR A 184 19.15 26.97 -12.84
N LYS A 185 20.42 26.95 -13.24
CA LYS A 185 21.22 28.15 -13.55
C LYS A 185 20.62 28.98 -14.67
N GLN A 186 20.17 28.33 -15.75
CA GLN A 186 19.53 28.99 -16.88
C GLN A 186 18.13 29.53 -16.53
N ARG A 187 17.38 28.84 -15.65
CA ARG A 187 16.06 29.28 -15.17
C ARG A 187 16.15 30.56 -14.35
N TYR A 188 17.08 30.64 -13.40
CA TYR A 188 17.26 31.82 -12.54
C TYR A 188 17.63 33.08 -13.36
N TYR A 189 18.51 32.94 -14.34
CA TYR A 189 18.95 34.03 -15.20
C TYR A 189 17.85 34.54 -16.17
N LYS A 190 16.88 33.69 -16.54
CA LYS A 190 15.81 34.04 -17.50
C LYS A 190 14.45 34.36 -16.89
N LEU A 191 14.18 33.96 -15.64
CA LEU A 191 13.04 34.49 -14.84
C LEU A 191 13.11 36.03 -14.74
N GLN A 192 14.33 36.58 -14.78
CA GLN A 192 14.58 38.03 -14.82
C GLN A 192 14.32 38.67 -16.20
N LEU A 193 14.07 37.88 -17.26
CA LEU A 193 13.99 38.32 -18.66
C LEU A 193 12.70 37.91 -19.38
N ILE A 194 11.65 37.51 -18.66
CA ILE A 194 10.41 36.99 -19.26
C ILE A 194 9.80 38.05 -20.19
N LYS A 195 9.89 37.80 -21.50
CA LYS A 195 9.09 38.49 -22.51
C LYS A 195 7.87 37.62 -22.83
N PRO A 196 6.70 38.21 -23.09
CA PRO A 196 5.52 37.45 -23.51
C PRO A 196 5.82 36.60 -24.75
N PRO A 197 5.15 35.45 -24.92
CA PRO A 197 5.35 34.57 -26.06
C PRO A 197 5.15 35.35 -27.36
N ASN A 198 6.00 35.09 -28.36
CA ASN A 198 5.89 35.76 -29.64
C ASN A 198 4.71 35.13 -30.41
N ILE A 199 3.61 35.88 -30.54
CA ILE A 199 2.33 35.40 -31.10
C ILE A 199 2.47 34.96 -32.58
N LEU A 200 3.56 35.38 -33.24
CA LEU A 200 3.86 35.08 -34.65
C LEU A 200 4.53 33.70 -34.89
N GLU A 201 4.72 32.86 -33.87
CA GLU A 201 5.19 31.49 -34.09
C GLU A 201 4.09 30.63 -34.75
N ASN A 202 4.43 29.90 -35.82
CA ASN A 202 3.51 29.08 -36.63
C ASN A 202 2.58 28.14 -35.84
N PHE A 203 2.94 27.76 -34.62
CA PHE A 203 2.16 26.87 -33.76
C PHE A 203 0.98 27.54 -33.05
N TYR A 204 1.06 28.83 -32.74
CA TYR A 204 -0.06 29.53 -32.06
C TYR A 204 -1.17 29.92 -33.03
N ASN A 205 -0.88 29.91 -34.34
CA ASN A 205 -1.86 30.15 -35.40
C ASN A 205 -3.00 29.13 -35.45
N TYR A 206 -2.88 27.97 -34.78
CA TYR A 206 -3.97 27.00 -34.64
C TYR A 206 -5.06 27.44 -33.67
N PHE A 207 -4.81 28.46 -32.83
CA PHE A 207 -5.73 28.92 -31.80
C PHE A 207 -6.25 30.33 -32.12
N ASN A 208 -7.58 30.48 -32.14
CA ASN A 208 -8.23 31.78 -32.36
C ASN A 208 -8.21 32.68 -31.11
N ASP A 209 -8.10 32.07 -29.92
CA ASP A 209 -8.03 32.75 -28.62
C ASP A 209 -6.93 32.11 -27.79
N LEU A 210 -6.10 32.94 -27.15
CA LEU A 210 -4.96 32.56 -26.31
C LEU A 210 -5.21 32.82 -24.82
N ASN A 211 -6.37 33.33 -24.43
CA ASN A 211 -6.75 33.61 -23.02
C ASN A 211 -6.57 32.38 -22.11
N PHE A 212 -6.70 31.17 -22.66
CA PHE A 212 -6.49 29.92 -21.92
C PHE A 212 -5.04 29.75 -21.43
N LEU A 213 -4.05 30.36 -22.10
CA LEU A 213 -2.65 30.33 -21.69
C LEU A 213 -2.43 31.21 -20.46
N ASP A 214 -3.03 32.40 -20.42
CA ASP A 214 -2.88 33.33 -19.29
C ASP A 214 -3.64 32.85 -18.05
N ASN A 215 -4.84 32.29 -18.22
CA ASN A 215 -5.58 31.64 -17.14
C ASN A 215 -4.76 30.50 -16.50
N LYS A 216 -4.05 29.71 -17.31
CA LYS A 216 -3.21 28.61 -16.81
C LYS A 216 -1.94 29.10 -16.14
N ARG A 217 -1.34 30.22 -16.60
CA ARG A 217 -0.19 30.86 -15.93
C ARG A 217 -0.54 31.39 -14.55
N GLN A 218 -1.68 32.07 -14.40
CA GLN A 218 -2.13 32.58 -13.10
C GLN A 218 -2.34 31.47 -12.06
N ILE A 219 -2.74 30.28 -12.50
CA ILE A 219 -2.86 29.10 -11.63
C ILE A 219 -1.46 28.62 -11.20
N ASN A 220 -0.49 28.58 -12.11
CA ASN A 220 0.88 28.12 -11.83
C ASN A 220 1.70 29.13 -10.99
N GLU A 221 1.47 30.44 -11.13
CA GLU A 221 2.16 31.48 -10.36
C GLU A 221 1.80 31.46 -8.86
N ARG A 222 0.61 30.94 -8.51
CA ARG A 222 0.19 30.75 -7.11
C ARG A 222 0.92 29.60 -6.41
N THR A 223 1.55 28.70 -7.16
CA THR A 223 2.29 27.54 -6.64
C THR A 223 3.80 27.79 -6.79
N ILE A 224 4.48 28.18 -5.70
CA ILE A 224 5.91 28.55 -5.68
C ILE A 224 6.88 27.38 -6.00
N HIS A 225 6.39 26.18 -6.32
CA HIS A 225 7.22 25.00 -6.57
C HIS A 225 7.45 24.70 -8.06
N LEU A 226 8.68 24.29 -8.36
CA LEU A 226 9.34 24.33 -9.67
C LEU A 226 8.79 23.37 -10.76
N ILE A 227 7.90 22.43 -10.42
CA ILE A 227 7.40 21.37 -11.33
C ILE A 227 5.88 21.19 -11.16
N ASP A 228 5.11 21.79 -12.08
CA ASP A 228 3.64 21.67 -12.07
C ASP A 228 3.15 20.29 -12.55
N PRO A 229 2.18 19.65 -11.85
CA PRO A 229 1.51 18.46 -12.35
C PRO A 229 0.54 18.75 -13.50
N PHE A 230 0.11 17.69 -14.18
CA PHE A 230 -0.96 17.77 -15.18
C PHE A 230 -2.33 17.81 -14.49
N PHE A 231 -2.81 19.01 -14.18
CA PHE A 231 -4.10 19.21 -13.49
C PHE A 231 -5.31 18.67 -14.29
N GLU A 232 -5.22 18.61 -15.63
CA GLU A 232 -6.27 18.03 -16.49
C GLU A 232 -6.58 16.57 -16.14
N MET A 233 -5.63 15.85 -15.54
CA MET A 233 -5.81 14.44 -15.18
C MET A 233 -6.95 14.22 -14.21
N ILE A 234 -7.31 15.22 -13.39
CA ILE A 234 -8.48 15.16 -12.51
C ILE A 234 -9.77 14.83 -13.29
N ASN A 235 -9.84 15.26 -14.56
CA ASN A 235 -10.99 15.06 -15.43
C ASN A 235 -10.91 13.80 -16.29
N PHE A 236 -9.86 13.01 -16.16
CA PHE A 236 -9.71 11.78 -16.93
C PHE A 236 -10.74 10.75 -16.48
N THR A 237 -11.15 9.92 -17.42
CA THR A 237 -12.08 8.83 -17.17
C THR A 237 -11.40 7.48 -17.37
N LEU A 238 -11.59 6.59 -16.41
CA LEU A 238 -11.14 5.21 -16.43
C LEU A 238 -12.32 4.32 -16.80
N PHE A 239 -12.16 3.49 -17.82
CA PHE A 239 -13.09 2.42 -18.15
C PHE A 239 -12.49 1.08 -17.70
N ILE A 240 -13.13 0.45 -16.73
CA ILE A 240 -12.68 -0.82 -16.16
C ILE A 240 -13.59 -1.93 -16.67
N LYS A 241 -13.03 -2.88 -17.42
CA LYS A 241 -13.69 -4.12 -17.81
C LYS A 241 -13.20 -5.24 -16.90
N ASN A 242 -14.10 -5.79 -16.10
CA ASN A 242 -13.81 -6.91 -15.21
C ASN A 242 -14.68 -8.11 -15.57
N SER A 243 -14.06 -9.28 -15.65
CA SER A 243 -14.74 -10.56 -15.85
C SER A 243 -14.27 -11.56 -14.81
N ILE A 244 -15.20 -12.30 -14.24
CA ILE A 244 -14.95 -13.30 -13.20
C ILE A 244 -15.56 -14.64 -13.58
N GLU A 245 -14.96 -15.71 -13.11
CA GLU A 245 -15.48 -17.07 -13.20
C GLU A 245 -15.34 -17.75 -11.86
N PHE A 246 -16.42 -18.36 -11.38
CA PHE A 246 -16.40 -19.27 -10.23
C PHE A 246 -16.19 -20.70 -10.76
N PRO A 247 -14.94 -21.24 -10.75
CA PRO A 247 -14.60 -22.49 -11.43
C PRO A 247 -15.36 -23.70 -10.88
N GLN A 248 -15.66 -23.74 -9.59
CA GLN A 248 -16.42 -24.83 -8.97
C GLN A 248 -17.86 -24.87 -9.49
N PHE A 249 -18.46 -23.71 -9.73
CA PHE A 249 -19.85 -23.59 -10.20
C PHE A 249 -19.96 -23.43 -11.72
N LYS A 250 -18.85 -23.18 -12.43
CA LYS A 250 -18.77 -22.88 -13.86
C LYS A 250 -19.65 -21.70 -14.29
N ILE A 251 -19.78 -20.69 -13.42
CA ILE A 251 -20.57 -19.48 -13.67
C ILE A 251 -19.63 -18.31 -13.96
N LYS A 252 -19.82 -17.69 -15.12
CA LYS A 252 -19.09 -16.49 -15.56
C LYS A 252 -19.94 -15.24 -15.37
N ARG A 253 -19.35 -14.16 -14.86
CA ARG A 253 -19.97 -12.84 -14.76
C ARG A 253 -19.01 -11.74 -15.19
N SER A 254 -19.58 -10.60 -15.52
CA SER A 254 -18.88 -9.41 -15.96
C SER A 254 -19.50 -8.21 -15.26
N ASN A 255 -18.70 -7.18 -14.99
CA ASN A 255 -19.21 -5.93 -14.45
C ASN A 255 -20.08 -5.15 -15.44
N ILE A 256 -19.94 -5.43 -16.75
CA ILE A 256 -20.86 -4.98 -17.79
C ILE A 256 -22.10 -5.88 -17.74
N LEU A 257 -23.20 -5.33 -17.25
CA LEU A 257 -24.46 -6.06 -17.06
C LEU A 257 -25.24 -6.21 -18.37
N SER A 258 -26.05 -7.25 -18.47
CA SER A 258 -26.77 -7.59 -19.71
C SER A 258 -27.78 -6.54 -20.19
N TRP A 259 -28.24 -5.65 -19.30
CA TRP A 259 -29.16 -4.56 -19.65
C TRP A 259 -28.44 -3.31 -20.15
N MET A 260 -27.12 -3.21 -19.96
CA MET A 260 -26.34 -2.04 -20.36
C MET A 260 -26.15 -2.04 -21.88
N THR A 261 -26.64 -0.99 -22.55
CA THR A 261 -26.42 -0.77 -23.98
C THR A 261 -25.14 0.03 -24.22
N ASP A 262 -24.63 0.00 -25.45
CA ASP A 262 -23.44 0.79 -25.82
C ASP A 262 -23.65 2.30 -25.62
N ILE A 263 -24.87 2.79 -25.84
CA ILE A 263 -25.26 4.19 -25.60
C ILE A 263 -25.11 4.53 -24.12
N TYR A 264 -25.60 3.65 -23.23
CA TYR A 264 -25.45 3.82 -21.80
C TYR A 264 -23.98 3.81 -21.39
N ILE A 265 -23.21 2.81 -21.85
CA ILE A 265 -21.80 2.65 -21.50
C ILE A 265 -20.99 3.87 -21.93
N ASN A 266 -21.29 4.46 -23.08
CA ASN A 266 -20.55 5.64 -23.57
C ASN A 266 -20.84 6.91 -22.75
N ASN A 267 -22.04 7.05 -22.18
CA ASN A 267 -22.47 8.28 -21.50
C ASN A 267 -22.49 8.18 -19.98
N CYS A 268 -22.50 6.98 -19.41
CA CYS A 268 -22.56 6.81 -17.96
C CYS A 268 -21.27 7.26 -17.28
N LEU A 269 -21.42 7.71 -16.03
CA LEU A 269 -20.34 7.98 -15.09
C LEU A 269 -20.72 7.36 -13.75
N TYR A 270 -19.77 6.70 -13.11
CA TYR A 270 -19.98 6.03 -11.85
C TYR A 270 -20.37 7.01 -10.74
N GLN A 271 -21.43 6.66 -10.00
CA GLN A 271 -21.83 7.41 -8.82
C GLN A 271 -22.31 6.45 -7.73
N SER A 272 -21.65 6.46 -6.58
CA SER A 272 -21.91 5.51 -5.49
C SER A 272 -23.32 5.63 -4.88
N THR A 273 -23.93 6.81 -4.93
CA THR A 273 -25.26 7.09 -4.34
C THR A 273 -26.41 6.83 -5.31
N HIS A 274 -26.14 6.74 -6.60
CA HIS A 274 -27.18 6.60 -7.62
C HIS A 274 -27.64 5.14 -7.75
N THR A 275 -28.90 4.92 -8.12
CA THR A 275 -29.50 3.57 -8.14
C THR A 275 -29.02 2.71 -9.31
N ILE A 276 -28.72 3.32 -10.46
CA ILE A 276 -28.30 2.63 -11.70
C ILE A 276 -26.80 2.79 -11.91
N ASP A 277 -26.32 4.04 -11.99
CA ASP A 277 -24.92 4.40 -12.23
C ASP A 277 -23.89 3.95 -11.19
N LYS A 278 -24.32 3.43 -10.04
CA LYS A 278 -23.42 2.70 -9.13
C LYS A 278 -22.82 1.43 -9.75
N TYR A 279 -23.33 0.98 -10.90
CA TYR A 279 -22.76 -0.15 -11.64
C TYR A 279 -21.98 0.29 -12.88
N CYS A 280 -21.96 1.58 -13.20
CA CYS A 280 -21.28 2.07 -14.40
C CYS A 280 -19.77 1.74 -14.33
N PRO A 281 -19.17 1.18 -15.39
CA PRO A 281 -17.76 0.82 -15.43
C PRO A 281 -16.83 2.00 -15.77
N LYS A 282 -17.36 3.23 -15.89
CA LYS A 282 -16.60 4.46 -16.18
C LYS A 282 -16.48 5.33 -14.93
N PHE A 283 -15.26 5.63 -14.53
CA PHE A 283 -14.95 6.38 -13.32
C PHE A 283 -14.17 7.64 -13.67
N ARG A 284 -14.53 8.79 -13.11
CA ARG A 284 -13.68 9.99 -13.20
C ARG A 284 -12.61 9.94 -12.12
N LEU A 285 -11.38 10.34 -12.44
CA LEU A 285 -10.28 10.33 -11.47
C LEU A 285 -10.57 11.21 -10.25
N TYR A 286 -11.18 12.38 -10.45
CA TYR A 286 -11.64 13.23 -9.34
C TYR A 286 -12.52 12.47 -8.34
N ASP A 287 -13.51 11.74 -8.83
CA ASP A 287 -14.49 11.04 -7.98
C ASP A 287 -13.80 9.91 -7.20
N ILE A 288 -12.81 9.24 -7.81
CA ILE A 288 -11.99 8.24 -7.12
C ILE A 288 -11.22 8.88 -5.97
N PHE A 289 -10.59 10.05 -6.18
CA PHE A 289 -9.83 10.74 -5.14
C PHE A 289 -10.73 11.18 -3.99
N GLN A 290 -11.94 11.66 -4.29
CA GLN A 290 -12.93 12.02 -3.26
C GLN A 290 -13.42 10.81 -2.46
N LEU A 291 -13.72 9.69 -3.14
CA LEU A 291 -14.16 8.45 -2.48
C LEU A 291 -13.06 7.84 -1.60
N ALA A 292 -11.80 7.96 -2.02
CA ALA A 292 -10.64 7.54 -1.23
C ALA A 292 -10.22 8.57 -0.16
N LYS A 293 -10.90 9.73 -0.07
CA LYS A 293 -10.62 10.83 0.87
C LYS A 293 -9.20 11.38 0.79
N ILE A 294 -8.68 11.54 -0.44
CA ILE A 294 -7.28 11.95 -0.70
C ILE A 294 -7.22 13.42 -1.13
N ASN A 295 -6.16 14.13 -0.72
CA ASN A 295 -5.81 15.42 -1.30
C ASN A 295 -5.25 15.25 -2.72
N SER A 296 -6.03 15.61 -3.73
CA SER A 296 -5.69 15.45 -5.15
C SER A 296 -4.41 16.21 -5.54
N ASN A 297 -4.15 17.39 -4.98
CA ASN A 297 -2.99 18.21 -5.35
C ASN A 297 -1.67 17.57 -4.91
N ARG A 298 -1.64 17.01 -3.70
CA ARG A 298 -0.48 16.26 -3.17
C ARG A 298 -0.21 15.03 -4.03
N LEU A 299 -1.26 14.25 -4.29
CA LEU A 299 -1.18 13.01 -5.05
C LEU A 299 -0.72 13.23 -6.49
N LEU A 300 -1.20 14.28 -7.16
CA LEU A 300 -0.72 14.61 -8.50
C LEU A 300 0.74 15.04 -8.52
N LYS A 301 1.21 15.75 -7.49
CA LYS A 301 2.58 16.27 -7.40
C LYS A 301 3.61 15.18 -7.10
N TYR A 302 3.38 14.39 -6.05
CA TYR A 302 4.34 13.39 -5.57
C TYR A 302 4.06 11.99 -6.10
N GLY A 303 2.86 11.74 -6.60
CA GLY A 303 2.40 10.40 -6.94
C GLY A 303 1.90 9.65 -5.70
N GLY A 304 1.55 8.38 -5.89
CA GLY A 304 1.14 7.49 -4.81
C GLY A 304 0.51 6.20 -5.30
N ILE A 305 -0.06 5.41 -4.40
CA ILE A 305 -0.66 4.11 -4.71
C ILE A 305 -2.13 4.09 -4.32
N ILE A 306 -3.01 3.83 -5.30
CA ILE A 306 -4.45 3.66 -5.09
C ILE A 306 -4.87 2.23 -5.39
N ALA A 307 -5.57 1.60 -4.44
CA ALA A 307 -6.26 0.35 -4.64
C ALA A 307 -7.72 0.57 -5.09
N ILE A 308 -8.10 -0.07 -6.20
CA ILE A 308 -9.49 -0.22 -6.63
C ILE A 308 -9.90 -1.66 -6.34
N THR A 309 -10.75 -1.86 -5.36
CA THR A 309 -11.24 -3.20 -5.00
C THR A 309 -12.64 -3.43 -5.56
N ILE A 310 -12.79 -4.50 -6.35
CA ILE A 310 -14.07 -4.95 -6.92
C ILE A 310 -14.52 -6.18 -6.14
N HIS A 311 -15.59 -6.03 -5.36
CA HIS A 311 -16.17 -7.10 -4.55
C HIS A 311 -17.32 -7.78 -5.27
N TRP A 312 -17.27 -9.12 -5.30
CA TRP A 312 -18.31 -9.99 -5.82
C TRP A 312 -18.82 -10.92 -4.73
N GLN A 313 -19.84 -10.46 -4.00
CA GLN A 313 -20.51 -11.26 -2.97
C GLN A 313 -21.80 -11.85 -3.56
N CYS A 314 -21.74 -13.12 -3.94
CA CYS A 314 -22.81 -13.73 -4.71
C CYS A 314 -23.46 -14.90 -3.99
N ASN A 315 -24.79 -14.98 -4.08
CA ASN A 315 -25.55 -16.12 -3.61
C ASN A 315 -26.28 -16.74 -4.80
N PHE A 316 -25.80 -17.89 -5.26
CA PHE A 316 -26.34 -18.61 -6.42
C PHE A 316 -27.53 -19.52 -6.09
N ASP A 317 -28.04 -19.44 -4.87
CA ASP A 317 -29.38 -19.96 -4.56
C ASP A 317 -30.48 -19.06 -5.13
N TRP A 318 -30.16 -17.77 -5.33
CA TRP A 318 -30.99 -16.84 -6.07
C TRP A 318 -30.59 -16.78 -7.54
N ASN A 319 -31.39 -16.07 -8.34
CA ASN A 319 -31.08 -15.85 -9.74
C ASN A 319 -29.69 -15.19 -9.86
N ILE A 320 -28.91 -15.69 -10.82
CA ILE A 320 -27.55 -15.25 -11.11
C ILE A 320 -27.49 -13.73 -11.35
N ASN A 321 -28.59 -13.12 -11.82
CA ASN A 321 -28.77 -11.66 -12.01
C ASN A 321 -28.57 -10.78 -10.78
N TYR A 322 -28.67 -11.32 -9.57
CA TYR A 322 -28.41 -10.56 -8.34
C TYR A 322 -26.92 -10.53 -7.93
N CYS A 323 -26.07 -11.30 -8.60
CA CYS A 323 -24.62 -11.23 -8.44
C CYS A 323 -24.08 -10.00 -9.18
N LEU A 324 -23.91 -8.90 -8.45
CA LEU A 324 -23.50 -7.59 -8.97
C LEU A 324 -22.20 -7.13 -8.30
N PRO A 325 -21.35 -6.35 -9.00
CA PRO A 325 -20.10 -5.85 -8.44
C PRO A 325 -20.35 -4.69 -7.48
N ASN A 326 -19.47 -4.56 -6.48
CA ASN A 326 -19.35 -3.37 -5.64
C ASN A 326 -17.92 -2.83 -5.68
N TYR A 327 -17.75 -1.51 -5.73
CA TYR A 327 -16.45 -0.87 -5.89
C TYR A 327 -16.04 -0.13 -4.62
N GLU A 328 -14.76 -0.24 -4.26
CA GLU A 328 -14.16 0.41 -3.10
C GLU A 328 -12.80 1.00 -3.51
N PHE A 329 -12.48 2.21 -3.03
CA PHE A 329 -11.29 2.96 -3.40
C PHE A 329 -10.52 3.31 -2.13
N LEU A 330 -9.23 2.99 -2.09
CA LEU A 330 -8.37 3.18 -0.92
C LEU A 330 -6.97 3.67 -1.33
N GLU A 331 -6.41 4.62 -0.60
CA GLU A 331 -4.97 4.94 -0.68
C GLU A 331 -4.19 3.89 0.12
N LEU A 332 -3.15 3.30 -0.47
CA LEU A 332 -2.34 2.27 0.20
C LEU A 332 -1.06 2.81 0.84
N GLU A 333 -0.63 4.02 0.48
CA GLU A 333 0.60 4.60 1.00
C GLU A 333 0.34 5.21 2.38
N SER A 334 1.02 4.68 3.42
CA SER A 334 1.02 5.29 4.74
C SER A 334 2.06 6.40 4.80
N VAL A 335 1.63 7.66 4.71
CA VAL A 335 2.52 8.80 4.93
C VAL A 335 2.91 8.84 6.40
N HIS A 336 4.13 8.40 6.72
CA HIS A 336 4.69 8.55 8.06
C HIS A 336 4.97 10.03 8.30
N LYS A 337 4.20 10.68 9.17
CA LYS A 337 4.55 12.00 9.69
C LYS A 337 5.86 11.86 10.49
N VAL A 338 6.97 12.30 9.92
CA VAL A 338 8.25 12.32 10.64
C VAL A 338 8.18 13.48 11.63
N LYS A 339 8.28 13.19 12.93
CA LYS A 339 8.44 14.21 13.97
C LYS A 339 9.78 14.94 13.76
N LYS A 340 9.81 16.27 13.94
CA LYS A 340 11.05 17.07 13.86
C LYS A 340 12.15 16.42 14.70
N MET A 341 13.26 16.03 14.06
CA MET A 341 14.44 15.58 14.79
C MET A 341 15.09 16.77 15.50
N LYS A 342 15.26 16.68 16.82
CA LYS A 342 15.96 17.72 17.59
C LYS A 342 17.47 17.57 17.36
N LYS A 343 18.13 18.67 17.02
CA LYS A 343 19.59 18.74 16.82
C LYS A 343 20.29 18.58 18.18
N ILE A 344 21.05 17.51 18.41
CA ILE A 344 21.84 17.35 19.64
C ILE A 344 23.30 17.05 19.30
N ASN A 345 24.17 17.95 19.78
CA ASN A 345 25.63 17.87 19.96
C ASN A 345 26.54 17.33 18.83
N LYS A 346 27.67 18.03 18.69
CA LYS A 346 28.81 17.60 17.86
C LYS A 346 29.48 16.38 18.49
N ILE A 347 29.57 15.27 17.75
CA ILE A 347 30.42 14.15 18.15
C ILE A 347 31.74 14.25 17.39
N ASN A 348 32.85 14.36 18.12
CA ASN A 348 34.21 14.34 17.54
C ASN A 348 34.67 12.88 17.39
N TYR A 349 35.08 12.49 16.19
CA TYR A 349 35.74 11.22 15.94
C TYR A 349 37.19 11.46 15.56
N ASN A 350 38.10 10.77 16.25
CA ASN A 350 39.53 10.81 15.96
C ASN A 350 39.85 9.75 14.90
N LYS A 351 40.36 10.19 13.75
CA LYS A 351 40.95 9.27 12.76
C LYS A 351 42.32 8.81 13.26
N ILE A 352 42.43 7.57 13.73
CA ILE A 352 43.75 6.97 13.96
C ILE A 352 44.31 6.53 12.60
N LYS A 353 45.26 7.31 12.08
CA LYS A 353 46.24 6.82 11.09
C LYS A 353 47.63 6.93 11.71
N ASN A 354 48.29 5.79 11.86
CA ASN A 354 49.73 5.75 12.16
C ASN A 354 50.49 6.29 10.93
N LEU A 355 50.92 7.54 10.97
CA LEU A 355 52.33 7.98 10.97
C LEU A 355 52.36 9.53 10.86
N SER A 356 52.99 10.16 11.85
CA SER A 356 53.44 11.57 11.95
C SER A 356 52.40 12.70 11.78
N GLU A 357 51.91 13.15 12.95
CA GLU A 357 51.55 14.53 13.34
C GLU A 357 50.79 15.42 12.32
N PHE A 358 49.48 15.18 12.20
CA PHE A 358 48.49 16.26 12.11
C PHE A 358 47.10 15.72 12.49
N THR A 359 46.56 16.12 13.65
CA THR A 359 45.18 15.83 14.05
C THR A 359 44.25 16.89 13.46
N LEU A 360 43.46 16.52 12.45
CA LEU A 360 42.35 17.34 11.96
C LEU A 360 41.05 16.90 12.64
N ASP A 361 40.51 17.76 13.49
CA ASP A 361 39.21 17.57 14.13
C ASP A 361 38.09 17.85 13.12
N TYR A 362 37.25 16.84 12.86
CA TYR A 362 36.02 17.01 12.09
C TYR A 362 34.82 16.92 13.03
N THR A 363 34.00 17.97 13.05
CA THR A 363 32.74 18.02 13.81
C THR A 363 31.57 17.76 12.87
N TYR A 364 30.74 16.76 13.15
CA TYR A 364 29.44 16.60 12.49
C TYR A 364 28.31 16.60 13.55
N ASN A 365 27.12 17.02 13.12
CA ASN A 365 25.93 17.02 13.99
C ASN A 365 25.28 15.65 13.96
N VAL A 366 24.81 15.16 15.09
CA VAL A 366 24.03 13.92 15.19
C VAL A 366 22.57 14.27 15.53
N TYR A 367 21.64 13.54 14.93
CA TYR A 367 20.21 13.67 15.17
C TYR A 367 19.69 12.35 15.74
N GLN A 368 18.86 12.42 16.78
CA GLN A 368 18.27 11.23 17.42
C GLN A 368 16.75 11.43 17.52
N SER A 369 15.97 10.37 17.29
CA SER A 369 14.52 10.40 17.47
C SER A 369 14.17 10.18 18.94
N ASP A 370 13.29 11.02 19.49
CA ASP A 370 12.76 10.85 20.85
C ASP A 370 11.88 9.59 20.91
N ASN A 371 12.42 8.49 21.43
CA ASN A 371 11.63 7.41 22.00
C ASN A 371 11.44 7.72 23.48
N ASN A 372 10.44 8.54 23.81
CA ASN A 372 9.93 8.62 25.18
C ASN A 372 8.89 7.53 25.39
N ASP A 373 9.34 6.28 25.46
CA ASP A 373 8.62 5.23 26.18
C ASP A 373 9.16 5.24 27.61
N ASN A 374 8.63 6.13 28.46
CA ASN A 374 8.82 6.09 29.91
C ASN A 374 7.48 6.29 30.61
N ASP A 375 6.50 5.44 30.27
CA ASP A 375 5.34 5.19 31.14
C ASP A 375 5.70 4.07 32.12
N ALA A 376 6.42 4.40 33.19
CA ALA A 376 6.34 3.71 34.49
C ALA A 376 7.30 4.36 35.51
N ALA A 377 6.75 4.62 36.70
CA ALA A 377 7.42 5.06 37.93
C ALA A 377 7.77 6.55 38.01
N ASP A 378 6.85 7.36 38.56
CA ASP A 378 6.90 7.66 39.99
C ASP A 378 5.64 8.39 40.44
N ALA A 379 4.94 7.77 41.40
CA ALA A 379 3.81 8.34 42.12
C ALA A 379 4.33 8.99 43.40
N ALA A 380 4.10 10.30 43.59
CA ALA A 380 3.89 10.89 44.91
C ALA A 380 3.48 12.39 44.85
N ALA A 381 2.32 12.64 45.46
CA ALA A 381 1.97 13.79 46.30
C ALA A 381 1.38 15.08 45.68
N ALA A 382 0.07 15.23 45.96
CA ALA A 382 -0.66 16.41 46.48
C ALA A 382 -0.83 17.63 45.56
N ASP A 383 -1.93 18.39 45.58
CA ASP A 383 -3.32 18.29 46.06
C ASP A 383 -4.03 19.55 45.46
N ASP A 384 -5.36 19.47 45.35
CA ASP A 384 -6.37 20.55 45.25
C ASP A 384 -6.68 21.26 43.91
N ASP A 385 -7.86 20.88 43.38
CA ASP A 385 -9.03 21.67 42.96
C ASP A 385 -8.88 22.92 42.04
N ASP A 386 -9.40 22.83 40.81
CA ASP A 386 -10.70 23.43 40.41
C ASP A 386 -11.00 23.23 38.91
N ASP A 387 -12.30 23.16 38.60
CA ASP A 387 -12.95 22.95 37.31
C ASP A 387 -12.41 23.75 36.10
N VAL A 388 -12.42 23.15 34.90
CA VAL A 388 -13.00 23.67 33.64
C VAL A 388 -12.93 22.55 32.57
N ILE A 389 -14.10 22.19 32.03
CA ILE A 389 -14.25 21.43 30.79
C ILE A 389 -14.18 22.46 29.66
N ASP A 390 -13.11 22.44 28.87
CA ASP A 390 -13.11 23.08 27.55
C ASP A 390 -12.60 22.07 26.52
N ASP A 391 -13.46 21.85 25.53
CA ASP A 391 -13.17 21.15 24.28
C ASP A 391 -12.12 21.95 23.51
N ASP A 392 -10.83 21.60 23.64
CA ASP A 392 -9.81 22.11 22.74
C ASP A 392 -9.65 21.15 21.55
N ASP A 393 -10.35 21.54 20.48
CA ASP A 393 -10.00 21.25 19.11
C ASP A 393 -8.47 21.24 18.93
N ASP A 394 -7.94 20.17 18.32
CA ASP A 394 -6.54 20.11 17.87
C ASP A 394 -6.30 21.27 16.89
N ILE A 395 -5.85 22.41 17.42
CA ILE A 395 -5.35 23.54 16.65
C ILE A 395 -4.13 23.05 15.89
N ILE A 396 -4.32 22.91 14.58
CA ILE A 396 -3.27 22.72 13.58
C ILE A 396 -2.30 23.89 13.71
N ASP A 397 -1.12 23.66 14.29
CA ASP A 397 -0.01 24.59 14.15
C ASP A 397 0.53 24.47 12.72
N ASP A 398 0.25 25.48 11.90
CA ASP A 398 0.64 25.62 10.48
C ASP A 398 2.17 25.64 10.24
N ASN A 399 3.00 25.32 11.24
CA ASN A 399 4.46 25.34 11.20
C ASN A 399 5.14 23.96 11.40
N GLU A 400 4.40 22.85 11.35
CA GLU A 400 4.98 21.51 11.21
C GLU A 400 5.32 21.20 9.74
N GLU A 401 6.57 21.45 9.36
CA GLU A 401 7.14 20.94 8.12
C GLU A 401 7.31 19.42 8.24
N VAL A 402 6.36 18.67 7.68
CA VAL A 402 6.39 17.20 7.60
C VAL A 402 7.47 16.79 6.60
N ILE A 403 8.65 16.41 7.08
CA ILE A 403 9.73 15.88 6.22
C ILE A 403 9.59 14.37 6.13
N THR A 404 8.75 13.89 5.23
CA THR A 404 8.63 12.47 4.90
C THR A 404 9.81 12.00 4.04
N ILE A 405 10.56 11.03 4.55
CA ILE A 405 11.68 10.40 3.85
C ILE A 405 11.07 9.44 2.81
N HIS A 406 11.09 9.85 1.53
CA HIS A 406 10.43 9.22 0.38
C HIS A 406 8.90 9.35 0.33
N GLU A 407 8.43 10.53 -0.05
CA GLU A 407 7.01 10.75 -0.36
C GLU A 407 6.69 10.45 -1.83
N GLY A 408 5.65 9.61 -2.05
CA GLY A 408 5.03 9.38 -3.35
C GLY A 408 5.73 8.35 -4.24
N SER A 409 5.16 8.15 -5.44
CA SER A 409 5.63 7.14 -6.38
C SER A 409 6.33 7.77 -7.58
N SER A 410 7.66 7.60 -7.63
CA SER A 410 8.51 8.06 -8.74
C SER A 410 9.05 6.90 -9.57
N LEU A 411 9.09 7.08 -10.88
CA LEU A 411 9.55 6.09 -11.85
C LEU A 411 10.51 6.73 -12.85
N ARG A 412 11.59 6.03 -13.19
CA ARG A 412 12.49 6.40 -14.29
C ARG A 412 12.19 5.51 -15.51
N SER A 413 11.83 6.12 -16.63
CA SER A 413 11.55 5.44 -17.90
C SER A 413 12.56 5.85 -18.97
N THR A 414 12.94 4.94 -19.86
CA THR A 414 13.91 5.20 -20.94
C THR A 414 13.37 4.79 -22.29
N ALA A 415 13.48 5.69 -23.28
CA ALA A 415 13.21 5.40 -24.68
C ALA A 415 14.51 5.47 -25.51
N TYR A 416 14.83 4.42 -26.26
CA TYR A 416 16.03 4.37 -27.09
C TYR A 416 15.71 4.83 -28.52
N TYR A 417 16.56 5.66 -29.12
CA TYR A 417 16.38 6.14 -30.48
C TYR A 417 17.72 6.40 -31.18
N GLY A 418 17.74 6.26 -32.51
CA GLY A 418 18.93 6.44 -33.33
C GLY A 418 19.71 5.15 -33.58
N TYR A 419 19.46 4.54 -34.74
CA TYR A 419 20.45 3.74 -35.45
C TYR A 419 20.78 4.53 -36.71
N ASP A 420 21.83 5.35 -36.65
CA ASP A 420 22.36 5.93 -37.88
C ASP A 420 23.08 4.79 -38.62
N THR A 421 22.48 4.35 -39.73
CA THR A 421 22.97 3.26 -40.56
C THR A 421 24.05 3.83 -41.47
N GLU A 422 25.26 3.96 -40.92
CA GLU A 422 26.55 3.86 -41.64
C GLU A 422 27.77 4.10 -40.73
N LEU A 423 27.60 4.62 -39.51
CA LEU A 423 28.66 4.74 -38.50
C LEU A 423 28.12 4.41 -37.11
N ILE A 424 28.49 3.24 -36.57
CA ILE A 424 28.21 2.77 -35.21
C ILE A 424 28.88 3.69 -34.17
N LYS A 425 28.40 4.93 -33.98
CA LYS A 425 29.09 5.84 -33.04
C LYS A 425 28.27 6.51 -31.96
N GLN A 426 26.94 6.59 -31.99
CA GLN A 426 26.22 7.21 -30.87
C GLN A 426 24.84 6.59 -30.63
N ARG A 427 24.78 5.59 -29.75
CA ARG A 427 23.50 5.15 -29.14
C ARG A 427 22.94 6.30 -28.32
N LYS A 428 21.72 6.75 -28.61
CA LYS A 428 21.02 7.80 -27.85
C LYS A 428 19.80 7.21 -27.13
N ARG A 429 19.47 7.79 -25.98
CA ARG A 429 18.26 7.49 -25.22
C ARG A 429 17.68 8.77 -24.62
N ILE A 430 16.37 8.83 -24.48
CA ILE A 430 15.69 9.80 -23.63
C ILE A 430 15.45 9.11 -22.29
N LEU A 431 16.01 9.66 -21.22
CA LEU A 431 15.69 9.28 -19.84
C LEU A 431 14.65 10.26 -19.32
N ILE A 432 13.50 9.76 -18.89
CA ILE A 432 12.39 10.56 -18.36
C ILE A 432 12.19 10.16 -16.90
N HIS A 433 12.26 11.15 -16.00
CA HIS A 433 11.90 10.97 -14.60
C HIS A 433 10.49 11.51 -14.38
N VAL A 434 9.59 10.62 -14.00
CA VAL A 434 8.17 10.90 -13.83
C VAL A 434 7.74 10.58 -12.41
N ASN A 435 6.78 11.35 -11.87
CA ASN A 435 5.95 10.84 -10.78
C ASN A 435 4.56 10.52 -11.33
N GLY A 436 3.86 9.65 -10.62
CA GLY A 436 2.60 9.15 -11.08
C GLY A 436 1.87 8.36 -10.01
N ILE A 437 0.66 7.97 -10.36
CA ILE A 437 -0.23 7.21 -9.49
C ILE A 437 -0.25 5.78 -9.98
N GLN A 438 0.10 4.85 -9.10
CA GLN A 438 -0.04 3.43 -9.36
C GLN A 438 -1.43 2.98 -8.91
N PHE A 439 -2.25 2.55 -9.87
CA PHE A 439 -3.54 1.92 -9.60
C PHE A 439 -3.38 0.41 -9.53
N ILE A 440 -3.77 -0.17 -8.42
CA ILE A 440 -3.82 -1.63 -8.20
C ILE A 440 -5.28 -2.05 -8.19
N ILE A 441 -5.69 -2.89 -9.14
CA ILE A 441 -7.06 -3.39 -9.21
C ILE A 441 -7.11 -4.78 -8.58
N ARG A 442 -7.77 -4.86 -7.43
CA ARG A 442 -7.98 -6.11 -6.71
C ARG A 442 -9.40 -6.59 -6.94
N VAL A 443 -9.56 -7.81 -7.44
CA VAL A 443 -10.87 -8.45 -7.53
C VAL A 443 -10.98 -9.45 -6.40
N ASN A 444 -11.99 -9.28 -5.56
CA ASN A 444 -12.27 -10.19 -4.46
C ASN A 444 -13.70 -10.69 -4.57
N GLY A 445 -13.94 -11.93 -4.19
CA GLY A 445 -15.29 -12.47 -4.28
C GLY A 445 -15.46 -13.80 -3.58
N ILE A 446 -16.70 -14.04 -3.18
CA ILE A 446 -17.15 -15.28 -2.56
C ILE A 446 -18.52 -15.56 -3.15
N ALA A 447 -18.68 -16.74 -3.76
CA ALA A 447 -19.98 -17.23 -4.17
C ALA A 447 -20.38 -18.40 -3.29
N GLY A 448 -21.63 -18.40 -2.82
CA GLY A 448 -22.26 -19.54 -2.17
C GLY A 448 -23.30 -20.19 -3.07
N LYS A 449 -23.37 -21.52 -3.08
CA LYS A 449 -24.45 -22.30 -3.70
C LYS A 449 -24.80 -23.49 -2.83
N PHE A 450 -26.08 -23.81 -2.72
CA PHE A 450 -26.57 -24.98 -2.00
C PHE A 450 -25.86 -26.25 -2.48
N ASN A 451 -25.33 -27.00 -1.51
CA ASN A 451 -24.70 -28.28 -1.75
C ASN A 451 -25.15 -29.28 -0.70
N LEU A 452 -25.76 -30.37 -1.16
CA LEU A 452 -26.28 -31.43 -0.29
C LEU A 452 -25.17 -32.05 0.59
N LEU A 453 -23.94 -32.16 0.07
CA LEU A 453 -22.82 -32.69 0.85
C LEU A 453 -22.46 -31.77 2.02
N SER A 454 -22.35 -30.47 1.76
CA SER A 454 -22.08 -29.47 2.80
C SER A 454 -23.19 -29.44 3.84
N PHE A 455 -24.46 -29.46 3.40
CA PHE A 455 -25.63 -29.55 4.26
C PHE A 455 -25.59 -30.79 5.17
N THR A 456 -25.42 -31.99 4.61
CA THR A 456 -25.44 -33.25 5.37
C THR A 456 -24.28 -33.37 6.34
N MET A 457 -23.07 -32.92 5.95
CA MET A 457 -21.91 -32.90 6.84
C MET A 457 -22.15 -31.97 8.05
N LYS A 458 -22.67 -30.77 7.82
CA LYS A 458 -22.98 -29.82 8.89
C LYS A 458 -24.14 -30.29 9.74
N PHE A 459 -25.21 -30.80 9.14
CA PHE A 459 -26.35 -31.38 9.84
C PHE A 459 -25.93 -32.57 10.73
N GLY A 460 -25.10 -33.47 10.21
CA GLY A 460 -24.53 -34.57 11.00
C GLY A 460 -23.71 -34.08 12.19
N SER A 461 -22.87 -33.06 12.00
CA SER A 461 -22.13 -32.44 13.11
C SER A 461 -23.04 -31.77 14.14
N GLY A 462 -24.15 -31.16 13.70
CA GLY A 462 -25.16 -30.56 14.57
C GLY A 462 -25.89 -31.59 15.42
N LEU A 463 -26.29 -32.72 14.81
CA LEU A 463 -26.89 -33.84 15.53
C LEU A 463 -25.93 -34.45 16.56
N ALA A 464 -24.63 -34.57 16.22
CA ALA A 464 -23.62 -35.00 17.17
C ALA A 464 -23.49 -34.02 18.34
N LEU A 465 -23.58 -32.71 18.10
CA LEU A 465 -23.46 -31.69 19.15
C LEU A 465 -24.60 -31.75 20.18
N LEU A 466 -25.76 -32.31 19.81
CA LEU A 466 -26.86 -32.57 20.76
C LEU A 466 -26.46 -33.57 21.86
N SER A 467 -25.47 -34.45 21.64
CA SER A 467 -24.98 -35.36 22.69
C SER A 467 -24.28 -34.62 23.82
N LEU A 468 -23.86 -33.37 23.62
CA LEU A 468 -23.29 -32.56 24.69
C LEU A 468 -24.35 -32.26 25.77
N SER A 469 -25.65 -32.26 25.44
CA SER A 469 -26.70 -32.05 26.42
C SER A 469 -26.68 -33.14 27.50
N THR A 470 -26.44 -34.39 27.12
CA THR A 470 -26.44 -35.51 28.08
C THR A 470 -25.25 -35.40 29.03
N ILE A 471 -24.07 -35.08 28.52
CA ILE A 471 -22.85 -34.87 29.31
C ILE A 471 -23.04 -33.73 30.32
N ILE A 472 -23.59 -32.60 29.88
CA ILE A 472 -23.86 -31.46 30.76
C ILE A 472 -24.89 -31.84 31.83
N THR A 473 -25.97 -32.54 31.46
CA THR A 473 -26.96 -32.96 32.46
C THR A 473 -26.46 -34.02 33.42
N ASP A 474 -25.60 -34.93 32.98
CA ASP A 474 -24.94 -35.90 33.84
C ASP A 474 -24.01 -35.20 34.82
N PHE A 475 -23.23 -34.23 34.36
CA PHE A 475 -22.39 -33.40 35.22
C PHE A 475 -23.22 -32.67 36.29
N ILE A 476 -24.35 -32.06 35.89
CA ILE A 476 -25.26 -31.39 36.83
C ILE A 476 -25.84 -32.38 37.84
N LEU A 477 -26.23 -33.57 37.39
CA LEU A 477 -26.73 -34.66 38.24
C LEU A 477 -25.69 -35.13 39.27
N PHE A 478 -24.44 -35.32 38.84
CA PHE A 478 -23.36 -35.82 39.69
C PHE A 478 -22.95 -34.85 40.80
N TYR A 479 -22.94 -33.55 40.51
CA TYR A 479 -22.39 -32.55 41.41
C TYR A 479 -23.44 -31.73 42.17
N PHE A 480 -24.52 -31.31 41.50
CA PHE A 480 -25.43 -30.27 42.01
C PHE A 480 -26.76 -30.79 42.58
N THR A 481 -27.15 -32.04 42.32
CA THR A 481 -28.44 -32.55 42.82
C THR A 481 -28.38 -33.12 44.24
N TYR A 482 -29.44 -32.88 45.04
CA TYR A 482 -29.54 -33.34 46.43
C TYR A 482 -29.42 -34.88 46.57
N ASN A 483 -29.99 -35.64 45.62
CA ASN A 483 -29.96 -37.11 45.60
C ASN A 483 -28.73 -37.70 44.88
N ARG A 484 -27.64 -36.92 44.70
CA ARG A 484 -26.42 -37.36 43.97
C ARG A 484 -25.84 -38.70 44.44
N LYS A 485 -25.92 -39.00 45.75
CA LYS A 485 -25.40 -40.27 46.31
C LYS A 485 -26.18 -41.48 45.78
N ASN A 486 -27.49 -41.34 45.63
CA ASN A 486 -28.34 -42.41 45.11
C ASN A 486 -28.13 -42.56 43.58
N TYR A 487 -27.96 -41.45 42.86
CA TYR A 487 -27.62 -41.46 41.44
C TYR A 487 -26.26 -42.15 41.16
N LYS A 488 -25.21 -41.77 41.90
CA LYS A 488 -23.88 -42.40 41.83
C LYS A 488 -23.94 -43.91 42.07
N LYS A 489 -24.76 -44.36 43.03
CA LYS A 489 -24.92 -45.79 43.35
C LYS A 489 -25.63 -46.59 42.25
N ILE A 490 -26.54 -45.97 41.50
CA ILE A 490 -27.29 -46.63 40.42
C ILE A 490 -26.46 -46.74 39.13
N ILE A 491 -25.58 -45.76 38.86
CA ILE A 491 -24.78 -45.70 37.63
C ILE A 491 -23.40 -46.33 37.77
N CYS A 492 -22.72 -46.15 38.89
CA CYS A 492 -21.46 -46.84 39.12
C CYS A 492 -21.76 -48.28 39.57
N ASP A 493 -21.76 -49.22 38.64
CA ASP A 493 -21.96 -50.66 38.90
C ASP A 493 -20.93 -51.15 39.94
N ASP A 494 -21.37 -51.95 40.92
CA ASP A 494 -20.52 -52.41 42.06
C ASP A 494 -19.27 -53.17 41.57
N LYS A 495 -19.36 -53.81 40.39
CA LYS A 495 -18.23 -54.49 39.72
C LYS A 495 -17.16 -53.52 39.20
N THR A 496 -17.56 -52.36 38.69
CA THR A 496 -16.64 -51.30 38.22
C THR A 496 -15.94 -50.63 39.39
N ILE A 497 -16.68 -50.40 40.49
CA ILE A 497 -16.12 -49.91 41.76
C ILE A 497 -15.16 -50.94 42.36
N HIS A 498 -15.49 -52.24 42.30
CA HIS A 498 -14.63 -53.32 42.78
C HIS A 498 -13.36 -53.48 41.93
N PHE A 499 -13.44 -53.32 40.62
CA PHE A 499 -12.29 -53.37 39.71
C PHE A 499 -11.37 -52.15 39.87
N LEU A 500 -11.95 -50.96 40.05
CA LEU A 500 -11.20 -49.75 40.39
C LEU A 500 -10.58 -49.84 41.79
N SER A 501 -11.30 -50.38 42.78
CA SER A 501 -10.80 -50.67 44.13
C SER A 501 -9.66 -51.70 44.11
N GLN A 502 -9.75 -52.74 43.28
CA GLN A 502 -8.65 -53.68 43.05
C GLN A 502 -7.45 -53.01 42.37
N MET A 503 -7.66 -52.16 41.37
CA MET A 503 -6.58 -51.39 40.74
C MET A 503 -5.94 -50.38 41.70
N ILE A 504 -6.72 -49.73 42.57
CA ILE A 504 -6.26 -48.80 43.59
C ILE A 504 -5.48 -49.53 44.70
N ASN A 505 -5.94 -50.70 45.15
CA ASN A 505 -5.17 -51.53 46.08
C ASN A 505 -3.88 -52.09 45.45
N LYS A 506 -3.85 -52.28 44.13
CA LYS A 506 -2.65 -52.67 43.38
C LYS A 506 -1.69 -51.48 43.12
N LYS A 507 -2.18 -50.24 43.24
CA LYS A 507 -1.43 -48.97 43.11
C LYS A 507 -1.31 -48.19 44.43
N LYS A 508 -1.43 -48.86 45.59
CA LYS A 508 -1.05 -48.28 46.90
C LYS A 508 0.46 -48.03 46.93
N ASN A 509 0.88 -46.95 46.29
CA ASN A 509 2.12 -46.22 46.47
C ASN A 509 2.10 -44.93 45.61
N LEU A 510 0.98 -44.19 45.56
CA LEU A 510 1.01 -42.79 45.09
C LEU A 510 -0.09 -41.94 45.75
N SER A 511 0.23 -40.67 46.00
CA SER A 511 -0.33 -39.78 47.01
C SER A 511 -1.81 -39.35 46.83
N LYS A 512 -2.42 -38.98 47.97
CA LYS A 512 -3.81 -38.54 48.19
C LYS A 512 -4.32 -37.42 47.25
N SER A 513 -3.41 -36.68 46.60
CA SER A 513 -3.73 -35.62 45.63
C SER A 513 -4.19 -36.13 44.25
N GLU A 514 -3.94 -37.40 43.90
CA GLU A 514 -4.48 -38.03 42.66
C GLU A 514 -5.85 -38.71 42.85
N LEU A 515 -6.38 -38.78 44.08
CA LEU A 515 -7.68 -39.43 44.35
C LEU A 515 -8.86 -38.54 43.99
N GLU A 516 -8.72 -37.22 44.07
CA GLU A 516 -9.78 -36.28 43.66
C GLU A 516 -9.90 -36.19 42.14
N THR A 517 -8.80 -36.39 41.40
CA THR A 517 -8.80 -36.47 39.92
C THR A 517 -9.22 -37.83 39.36
N LYS A 518 -9.30 -38.89 40.18
CA LYS A 518 -9.84 -40.21 39.80
C LYS A 518 -11.28 -40.44 40.26
N SER A 519 -11.79 -39.61 41.18
CA SER A 519 -13.23 -39.54 41.49
C SER A 519 -14.06 -39.01 40.31
N SER A 520 -13.44 -38.43 39.29
CA SER A 520 -14.08 -38.00 38.03
C SER A 520 -14.05 -39.10 36.94
N SER A 521 -13.78 -40.36 37.33
CA SER A 521 -13.74 -41.53 36.45
C SER A 521 -14.83 -42.57 36.81
N CYS A 522 -15.96 -42.10 37.35
CA CYS A 522 -17.26 -42.40 36.75
C CYS A 522 -17.63 -41.10 35.98
#